data_AF-A0A6J4SM20-F1
#
_entry.id   AF-A0A6J4SM20-F1
#
_cell.length_a   1.000
_cell.length_b   1.000
_cell.length_c   1.000
_cell.angle_alpha   90.00
_cell.angle_beta   90.00
_cell.angle_gamma   90.00
#
_symmetry.space_group_name_H-M   'P 1'
#
loop_
_entity.id
_entity.type
_entity.pdbx_description
1 polymer ?
#
loop_
_entity_poly.entity_id
_entity_poly.type
_entity_poly.pdbx_seq_one_letter_code
_entity_poly.pdbx_strand_id
1 'polypeptide(L)' 'MKKALYEAVLRDVDRYEELARRAEGFADDELAGFFRGIRDENRRRAEEARRLLAQRVAE' A
#
# COMPACT_ATOMS: atom_id res chain seq x y z
N MET A 1 -5.66 16.38 -7.98
CA MET A 1 -6.38 15.11 -8.26
C MET A 1 -5.44 13.93 -8.53
N LYS A 2 -4.56 13.98 -9.55
CA LYS A 2 -3.60 12.90 -9.87
C LYS A 2 -2.70 12.48 -8.67
N LYS A 3 -2.15 13.44 -7.93
CA LYS A 3 -1.34 13.19 -6.72
C LYS A 3 -2.13 12.56 -5.57
N ALA A 4 -3.41 12.93 -5.42
CA ALA A 4 -4.27 12.41 -4.36
C ALA A 4 -4.57 10.92 -4.51
N LEU A 5 -4.62 10.40 -5.75
CA LEU A 5 -4.76 8.96 -6.00
C LEU A 5 -3.52 8.18 -5.54
N TYR A 6 -2.33 8.72 -5.78
CA TYR A 6 -1.09 8.13 -5.30
C TYR A 6 -0.99 8.18 -3.76
N GLU A 7 -1.32 9.32 -3.16
CA GLU A 7 -1.32 9.50 -1.70
C GLU A 7 -2.35 8.60 -0.99
N ALA A 8 -3.50 8.34 -1.62
CA ALA A 8 -4.51 7.43 -1.07
C ALA A 8 -3.98 6.00 -0.95
N VAL A 9 -3.29 5.48 -1.97
CA VAL A 9 -2.74 4.13 -1.92
C VAL A 9 -1.60 4.02 -0.89
N LEU A 10 -0.79 5.06 -0.73
CA LEU A 10 0.23 5.09 0.33
C LEU A 10 -0.36 5.08 1.74
N ARG A 11 -1.48 5.77 1.97
CA ARG A 11 -2.20 5.69 3.25
C ARG A 11 -2.68 4.27 3.55
N ASP A 12 -3.12 3.54 2.54
CA ASP A 12 -3.52 2.14 2.72
C ASP A 12 -2.32 1.27 3.08
N VAL A 13 -1.15 1.49 2.46
CA VAL A 13 0.10 0.78 2.82
C VAL A 13 0.43 0.98 4.31
N ASP A 14 0.43 2.22 4.78
CA ASP A 14 0.74 2.52 6.19
C ASP A 14 -0.29 1.90 7.15
N ARG A 15 -1.57 1.90 6.76
CA ARG A 15 -2.65 1.29 7.53
C ARG A 15 -2.48 -0.23 7.65
N TYR A 16 -2.19 -0.92 6.56
CA TYR A 16 -2.00 -2.37 6.60
C TYR A 16 -0.72 -2.79 7.33
N GLU A 17 0.33 -1.95 7.30
CA GLU A 17 1.52 -2.15 8.14
C GLU A 17 1.21 -2.02 9.64
N GLU A 18 0.36 -1.08 10.03
CA GLU A 18 -0.09 -0.96 11.41
C GLU A 18 -0.92 -2.18 11.85
N LEU A 19 -1.84 -2.65 11.00
CA LEU A 19 -2.64 -3.84 11.28
C LEU A 19 -1.77 -5.10 11.39
N ALA A 20 -0.75 -5.26 10.55
CA ALA A 20 0.21 -6.34 10.64
C ALA A 20 0.95 -6.34 11.99
N ARG A 21 1.47 -5.19 12.41
CA ARG A 21 2.16 -5.05 13.70
C ARG A 21 1.26 -5.33 14.90
N ARG A 22 -0.02 -4.97 14.81
CA ARG A 22 -1.01 -5.30 15.85
C ARG A 22 -1.25 -6.81 15.90
N ALA A 23 -1.42 -7.48 14.76
CA ALA A 23 -1.58 -8.94 14.70
C ALA A 23 -0.37 -9.69 15.27
N GLU A 24 0.85 -9.23 14.98
CA GLU A 24 2.09 -9.74 15.60
C GLU A 24 2.08 -9.58 17.12
N GLY A 25 1.60 -8.43 17.62
CA GLY A 25 1.42 -8.20 19.05
C GLY A 25 0.43 -9.16 19.73
N PHE A 26 -0.49 -9.75 18.96
CA PHE A 26 -1.42 -10.80 19.42
C PHE A 26 -0.92 -12.23 19.12
N ALA A 27 0.32 -12.38 18.63
CA ALA A 27 0.90 -13.66 18.19
C ALA A 27 0.08 -14.37 17.08
N ASP A 28 -0.61 -13.59 16.24
CA ASP A 28 -1.37 -14.09 15.09
C ASP A 28 -0.55 -13.91 13.80
N ASP A 29 0.36 -14.85 13.56
CA ASP A 29 1.29 -14.81 12.43
C ASP A 29 0.57 -14.93 11.06
N GLU A 30 -0.54 -15.67 11.02
CA GLU A 30 -1.35 -15.83 9.80
C GLU A 30 -1.99 -14.50 9.41
N LEU A 31 -2.61 -13.81 10.37
CA LEU A 31 -3.24 -12.52 10.14
C LEU A 31 -2.19 -11.42 9.86
N ALA A 32 -1.05 -11.45 10.54
CA ALA A 32 0.07 -10.56 10.25
C ALA A 32 0.58 -10.74 8.80
N GLY A 33 0.74 -11.99 8.37
CA GLY A 33 1.12 -12.34 7.01
C GLY A 33 0.10 -11.85 5.97
N PHE A 34 -1.19 -12.02 6.25
CA PHE A 34 -2.27 -11.51 5.40
C PHE A 34 -2.19 -10.00 5.21
N PHE A 35 -2.04 -9.23 6.28
CA PHE A 35 -1.95 -7.76 6.19
C PHE A 35 -0.68 -7.30 5.47
N ARG A 36 0.46 -7.97 5.67
CA ARG A 36 1.69 -7.70 4.91
C ARG A 36 1.52 -7.97 3.42
N GLY A 37 0.80 -9.03 3.05
CA GLY A 37 0.44 -9.30 1.66
C GLY A 37 -0.35 -8.17 1.01
N ILE A 38 -1.36 -7.63 1.70
CA ILE A 38 -2.15 -6.50 1.20
C ILE A 38 -1.29 -5.24 1.09
N ARG A 39 -0.45 -4.96 2.10
CA ARG A 39 0.49 -3.83 2.07
C ARG A 39 1.37 -3.87 0.82
N ASP A 40 1.96 -5.02 0.52
CA ASP A 40 2.87 -5.18 -0.61
C ASP A 40 2.17 -5.02 -1.96
N GLU A 41 0.96 -5.56 -2.08
CA GLU A 41 0.12 -5.38 -3.27
C GLU A 41 -0.24 -3.90 -3.48
N ASN A 42 -0.66 -3.19 -2.43
CA ASN A 42 -0.96 -1.77 -2.50
C ASN A 42 0.28 -0.95 -2.88
N ARG A 43 1.47 -1.32 -2.38
CA ARG A 43 2.72 -0.66 -2.77
C ARG A 43 3.00 -0.80 -4.27
N ARG A 44 2.81 -1.99 -4.84
CA ARG A 44 2.95 -2.24 -6.28
C ARG A 44 1.98 -1.39 -7.09
N ARG A 45 0.71 -1.33 -6.67
CA ARG A 45 -0.32 -0.49 -7.31
C ARG A 45 0.02 1.00 -7.24
N ALA A 46 0.57 1.48 -6.13
CA ALA A 46 1.02 2.87 -6.00
C ALA A 46 2.16 3.20 -6.97
N GLU A 47 3.13 2.29 -7.12
CA GLU A 47 4.23 2.44 -8.06
C GLU A 47 3.75 2.45 -9.51
N GLU A 48 2.81 1.57 -9.86
CA GLU A 48 2.18 1.53 -11.18
C GLU A 48 1.40 2.82 -11.47
N ALA A 49 0.58 3.28 -10.52
CA ALA A 49 -0.11 4.56 -10.64
C ALA A 49 0.87 5.72 -10.86
N ARG A 50 2.00 5.74 -10.14
CA ARG A 50 3.06 6.75 -10.34
C ARG A 50 3.66 6.69 -11.74
N ARG A 51 3.92 5.49 -12.28
CA ARG A 51 4.43 5.30 -13.65
C ARG A 51 3.44 5.80 -14.70
N LEU A 52 2.17 5.41 -14.58
CA LEU A 52 1.10 5.84 -15.49
C LEU A 52 0.91 7.37 -15.47
N LEU A 53 1.02 7.98 -14.28
CA LEU A 53 0.94 9.43 -14.15
C LEU A 53 2.13 10.15 -14.79
N ALA A 54 3.35 9.60 -14.67
CA ALA A 54 4.55 10.17 -15.27
C ALA A 54 4.51 10.12 -16.81
N GLN A 55 4.03 9.00 -17.39
CA GLN A 55 3.87 8.86 -18.84
C GLN A 55 2.92 9.93 -19.41
N ARG A 56 1.80 10.18 -18.73
CA ARG A 56 0.79 11.19 -19.12
C ARG A 56 1.22 12.66 -18.94
N VAL A 57 2.41 12.92 -18.40
CA VAL A 57 2.96 14.29 -18.25
C VAL A 57 4.09 14.52 -19.28
N ALA A 58 4.61 13.45 -19.88
CA ALA A 58 5.63 13.51 -20.93
C ALA A 58 5.04 13.63 -22.35
N GLU A 59 3.72 13.45 -22.50
CA GLU A 59 2.91 13.78 -23.69
C GLU A 59 2.25 15.16 -23.52
#